data_AF-A0A854ZQD2-F1
#
_entry.id   AF-A0A854ZQD2-F1
#
_cell.length_a   1.000
_cell.length_b   1.000
_cell.length_c   1.000
_cell.angle_alpha   90.00
_cell.angle_beta   90.00
_cell.angle_gamma   90.00
#
_symmetry.space_group_name_H-M   'P 1'
#
loop_
_entity.id
_entity.type
_entity.pdbx_description
1 polymer ?
#
loop_
_entity_poly.entity_id
_entity_poly.type
_entity_poly.pdbx_seq_one_letter_code
_entity_poly.pdbx_strand_id
1 'polypeptide(L)'
;MKSMKISEALRKERQDRNLKQKDMIKNIAISKSHYSQIEHGKHRIYAEDLLKMLADNNIDYHHFLMKWLLVMDLEMTILNYKKKCPKLFMRLM
;
A
#
# COMPACT_ATOMS: atom_id res chain seq x y z
N MET A 1 13.67 4.98 -9.01
CA MET A 1 12.37 5.24 -8.35
C MET A 1 12.17 4.19 -7.29
N LYS A 2 11.91 4.57 -6.03
CA LYS A 2 11.87 3.64 -4.90
C LYS A 2 10.47 3.03 -4.80
N SER A 3 10.36 1.71 -4.89
CA SER A 3 9.10 1.00 -4.61
C SER A 3 8.64 1.33 -3.18
N MET A 4 7.36 1.69 -3.02
CA MET A 4 6.79 2.02 -1.71
C MET A 4 6.82 0.77 -0.82
N LYS A 5 7.36 0.90 0.40
CA LYS A 5 7.35 -0.23 1.34
C LYS A 5 5.94 -0.43 1.90
N ILE A 6 5.59 -1.68 2.23
CA ILE A 6 4.31 -2.01 2.88
C ILE A 6 4.05 -1.16 4.13
N SER A 7 5.10 -0.83 4.89
CA SER A 7 5.05 0.04 6.07
C SER A 7 4.51 1.45 5.76
N GLU A 8 4.96 2.02 4.64
CA GLU A 8 4.56 3.35 4.19
C GLU A 8 3.12 3.31 3.64
N ALA A 9 2.78 2.25 2.90
CA ALA A 9 1.44 2.03 2.37
C ALA A 9 0.40 1.90 3.49
N LEU A 10 0.69 1.12 4.53
CA LEU A 10 -0.15 0.98 5.73
C LEU A 10 -0.36 2.31 6.45
N ARG A 11 0.72 3.06 6.66
CA ARG A 11 0.65 4.37 7.30
C ARG A 11 -0.23 5.33 6.50
N LYS A 12 -0.06 5.37 5.19
CA LYS A 12 -0.83 6.23 4.29
C LYS A 12 -2.31 5.84 4.31
N GLU A 13 -2.63 4.56 4.12
CA GLU A 13 -4.02 4.08 4.16
C GLU A 13 -4.70 4.41 5.49
N ARG A 14 -3.98 4.23 6.62
CA ARG A 14 -4.49 4.60 7.94
C ARG A 14 -4.79 6.10 8.05
N GLN A 15 -3.89 6.95 7.56
CA GLN A 15 -4.04 8.41 7.58
C GLN A 15 -5.18 8.86 6.67
N ASP A 16 -5.27 8.32 5.45
CA ASP A 16 -6.34 8.61 4.48
C ASP A 16 -7.73 8.30 5.07
N ARG A 17 -7.82 7.29 5.95
CA ARG A 17 -9.04 6.87 6.64
C ARG A 17 -9.25 7.50 8.01
N ASN A 18 -8.38 8.42 8.45
CA ASN A 18 -8.41 9.04 9.78
C ASN A 18 -8.42 8.05 10.96
N LEU A 19 -7.79 6.90 10.79
CA LEU A 19 -7.69 5.86 11.82
C LEU A 19 -6.50 6.11 12.76
N LYS A 20 -6.69 5.81 14.05
CA LYS A 20 -5.56 5.77 15.01
C LYS A 20 -4.84 4.43 14.86
N GLN A 21 -3.57 4.40 15.24
CA GLN A 21 -2.78 3.15 15.24
C GLN A 21 -3.42 2.04 16.09
N LYS A 22 -4.11 2.39 17.18
CA LYS A 22 -4.84 1.44 18.03
C LYS A 22 -6.07 0.85 17.32
N ASP A 23 -6.66 1.59 16.39
CA ASP A 23 -7.87 1.16 15.68
C ASP A 23 -7.47 0.08 14.65
N MET A 24 -6.34 0.26 13.97
CA MET A 24 -5.76 -0.73 13.06
C MET A 24 -5.62 -2.10 13.74
N ILE A 25 -5.11 -2.14 14.97
CA ILE A 25 -4.76 -3.39 15.66
C ILE A 25 -5.83 -3.92 16.62
N LYS A 26 -7.06 -3.39 16.57
CA LYS A 26 -8.08 -3.60 17.62
C LYS A 26 -8.38 -5.07 17.97
N ASN A 27 -8.23 -6.02 17.03
CA ASN A 27 -8.56 -7.44 17.21
C ASN A 27 -7.37 -8.37 16.93
N ILE A 28 -6.16 -7.82 17.00
CA ILE A 28 -4.90 -8.53 16.68
C ILE A 28 -3.97 -8.42 17.87
N ALA A 29 -3.18 -9.47 18.11
CA ALA A 29 -2.24 -9.53 19.23
C ALA A 29 -0.96 -8.71 18.96
N ILE A 30 -1.11 -7.45 18.56
CA ILE A 30 -0.04 -6.49 18.29
C ILE A 30 -0.21 -5.30 19.22
N SER A 31 0.88 -4.87 19.88
CA SER A 31 0.84 -3.65 20.69
C SER A 31 0.91 -2.40 19.80
N LYS A 32 0.36 -1.27 20.27
CA LYS A 32 0.46 0.02 19.55
C LYS A 32 1.91 0.41 19.24
N SER A 33 2.82 0.16 20.18
CA SER A 33 4.26 0.44 19.99
C SER A 33 4.84 -0.42 18.87
N HIS A 34 4.51 -1.71 18.85
CA HIS A 34 4.95 -2.62 17.79
C HIS A 34 4.38 -2.21 16.43
N TYR A 35 3.10 -1.86 16.36
CA TYR A 35 2.50 -1.37 15.12
C TYR A 35 3.12 -0.06 14.63
N SER A 36 3.48 0.85 15.55
CA SER A 36 4.25 2.05 15.18
C SER A 36 5.61 1.69 14.57
N GLN A 37 6.34 0.71 15.14
CA GLN A 37 7.60 0.23 14.56
C GLN A 37 7.40 -0.38 13.16
N ILE A 38 6.27 -1.05 12.91
CA ILE A 38 5.87 -1.57 11.59
C ILE A 38 5.66 -0.41 10.60
N GLU A 39 4.89 0.63 10.95
CA GLU A 39 4.66 1.79 10.07
C GLU A 39 5.95 2.57 9.75
N HIS A 40 6.94 2.52 10.63
CA HIS A 40 8.27 3.10 10.40
C HIS A 40 9.24 2.16 9.67
N GLY A 41 8.79 0.96 9.29
CA GLY A 41 9.59 -0.03 8.56
C GLY A 41 10.72 -0.65 9.38
N LYS A 42 10.68 -0.52 10.71
CA LYS A 42 11.66 -1.14 11.63
C LYS A 42 11.34 -2.60 11.85
N HIS A 43 10.04 -2.93 11.93
CA HIS A 43 9.54 -4.28 12.14
C HIS A 43 8.71 -4.74 10.94
N ARG A 44 8.68 -6.06 10.71
CA ARG A 44 7.83 -6.68 9.69
C ARG A 44 6.45 -6.96 10.29
N ILE A 45 5.45 -7.05 9.42
CA ILE A 45 4.13 -7.57 9.74
C ILE A 45 4.00 -8.96 9.12
N TYR A 46 3.43 -9.92 9.83
CA TYR A 46 3.13 -11.24 9.27
C TYR A 46 1.93 -11.13 8.33
N ALA A 47 1.89 -12.00 7.30
CA ALA A 47 0.83 -11.96 6.30
C ALA A 47 -0.56 -12.18 6.91
N GLU A 48 -0.68 -13.12 7.87
CA GLU A 48 -1.92 -13.40 8.59
C GLU A 48 -2.42 -12.18 9.37
N ASP A 49 -1.53 -11.54 10.13
CA ASP A 49 -1.84 -10.32 10.88
C ASP A 49 -2.24 -9.17 9.94
N LEU A 50 -1.55 -9.03 8.80
CA LEU A 50 -1.87 -8.03 7.78
C LEU A 50 -3.28 -8.25 7.23
N LEU A 51 -3.60 -9.45 6.77
CA LEU A 51 -4.90 -9.75 6.19
C LEU A 51 -6.03 -9.57 7.21
N LYS A 52 -5.81 -10.04 8.45
CA LYS A 52 -6.76 -9.86 9.54
C LYS A 52 -6.96 -8.39 9.89
N MET A 53 -5.88 -7.61 9.99
CA MET A 53 -5.92 -6.17 10.21
C MET A 53 -6.75 -5.43 9.17
N LEU A 54 -6.52 -5.74 7.88
CA LEU A 54 -7.25 -5.11 6.79
C LEU A 54 -8.75 -5.45 6.88
N ALA A 55 -9.07 -6.73 7.10
CA ALA A 55 -10.46 -7.18 7.28
C ALA A 55 -11.15 -6.51 8.48
N ASP A 56 -10.50 -6.47 9.65
CA ASP A 56 -11.05 -5.87 10.87
C ASP A 56 -11.37 -4.37 10.73
N ASN A 57 -10.66 -3.67 9.85
CA ASN A 57 -10.82 -2.23 9.60
C ASN A 57 -11.65 -1.92 8.34
N ASN A 58 -12.31 -2.93 7.77
CA ASN A 58 -13.09 -2.82 6.54
C ASN A 58 -12.25 -2.20 5.39
N ILE A 59 -10.99 -2.61 5.31
CA ILE A 59 -10.08 -2.25 4.23
C ILE A 59 -10.08 -3.40 3.23
N ASP A 60 -10.58 -3.14 2.03
CA ASP A 60 -10.55 -4.11 0.94
C ASP A 60 -9.10 -4.45 0.58
N TYR A 61 -8.70 -5.69 0.82
CA TYR A 61 -7.31 -6.11 0.62
C TYR A 61 -6.92 -6.03 -0.85
N HIS A 62 -7.83 -6.30 -1.79
CA HIS A 62 -7.54 -6.20 -3.22
C HIS A 62 -7.23 -4.75 -3.59
N HIS A 63 -8.08 -3.80 -3.21
CA HIS A 63 -7.86 -2.38 -3.42
C HIS A 63 -6.58 -1.88 -2.75
N PHE A 64 -6.33 -2.29 -1.50
CA PHE A 64 -5.11 -1.91 -0.78
C PHE A 64 -3.84 -2.44 -1.47
N LEU A 65 -3.79 -3.73 -1.80
CA LEU A 65 -2.65 -4.35 -2.48
C LEU A 65 -2.48 -3.78 -3.88
N MET A 66 -3.57 -3.52 -4.61
CA MET A 66 -3.52 -2.84 -5.89
C MET A 66 -2.97 -1.42 -5.74
N LYS A 67 -3.42 -0.61 -4.78
CA LYS A 67 -2.85 0.73 -4.51
C LYS A 67 -1.37 0.65 -4.14
N TRP A 68 -0.95 -0.39 -3.41
CA TRP A 68 0.44 -0.59 -3.02
C TRP A 68 1.32 -1.03 -4.20
N LEU A 69 0.84 -1.95 -5.05
CA LEU A 69 1.57 -2.54 -6.17
C LEU A 69 1.48 -1.70 -7.46
N LEU A 70 0.33 -1.08 -7.76
CA LEU A 70 0.04 -0.34 -8.99
C LEU A 70 0.72 1.02 -9.09
N VAL A 71 1.32 1.54 -8.01
CA VAL A 71 2.25 2.69 -8.13
C VAL A 71 3.45 2.33 -9.01
N MET A 72 3.66 1.04 -9.30
CA MET A 72 4.74 0.58 -10.18
C MET A 72 4.28 0.36 -11.64
N ASP A 73 3.00 0.06 -11.91
CA ASP A 73 2.62 -0.51 -13.21
C ASP A 73 2.01 0.47 -14.21
N LEU A 74 1.27 1.51 -13.81
CA LEU A 74 0.66 2.39 -14.82
C LEU A 74 1.72 3.23 -15.55
N GLU A 75 2.64 3.85 -14.81
CA GLU A 75 3.73 4.64 -15.40
C GLU A 75 4.71 3.78 -16.19
N MET A 76 5.02 2.57 -15.71
CA MET A 76 5.85 1.62 -16.46
C MET A 76 5.15 1.09 -17.70
N THR A 77 3.85 0.79 -17.63
CA THR A 77 3.05 0.36 -18.78
C THR A 77 2.95 1.47 -19.81
N ILE A 78 2.69 2.71 -19.38
CA ILE A 78 2.68 3.90 -20.24
C ILE A 78 4.07 4.16 -20.82
N LEU A 79 5.15 4.09 -20.03
CA LEU A 79 6.52 4.28 -20.52
C LEU A 79 6.92 3.18 -21.51
N ASN A 80 6.52 1.94 -21.26
CA ASN A 80 6.76 0.82 -22.16
C ASN A 80 5.97 0.98 -23.47
N TYR A 81 4.72 1.45 -23.39
CA TYR A 81 3.92 1.82 -24.56
C TYR A 81 4.53 3.00 -25.34
N LYS A 82 5.00 4.06 -24.65
CA LYS A 82 5.73 5.18 -25.27
C LYS A 82 6.98 4.71 -26.02
N LYS A 83 7.74 3.79 -25.42
CA LYS A 83 8.95 3.22 -26.03
C LYS A 83 8.63 2.34 -27.23
N LYS A 84 7.55 1.55 -27.16
CA LYS A 84 7.17 0.58 -28.20
C LYS A 84 6.47 1.23 -29.39
N CYS A 85 5.70 2.30 -29.18
CA CYS A 85 4.92 2.98 -30.22
C CYS A 85 4.91 4.52 -30.06
N PRO A 86 6.07 5.21 -30.18
CA PRO A 86 6.19 6.64 -29.87
C PRO A 86 5.31 7.55 -30.74
N LYS A 87 5.12 7.19 -32.02
CA LYS A 87 4.31 7.97 -32.97
C LYS A 87 2.81 7.94 -32.68
N LEU A 88 2.31 6.83 -32.11
CA LEU A 88 0.90 6.69 -31.74
C LEU A 88 0.61 7.42 -30.43
N PHE A 89 1.56 7.40 -29.49
CA PHE A 89 1.46 8.13 -28.24
C PHE A 89 1.38 9.65 -28.44
N MET A 90 2.20 10.22 -29.33
CA MET A 90 2.17 11.67 -29.62
C MET A 90 0.90 12.17 -30.33
N ARG A 91 0.03 11.26 -30.78
CA ARG A 91 -1.26 11.61 -31.41
C ARG A 91 -2.45 11.61 -30.44
N LEU A 92 -2.26 11.07 -29.24
CA LEU A 92 -3.31 10.89 -28.22
C LEU A 92 -3.25 11.93 -27.09
N MET A 93 -2.25 12.82 -27.12
CA MET A 93 -2.09 14.02 -26.29
C MET A 93 -2.31 15.24 -27.16
#